data_AF-A0A1W9S782-F1
#
_entry.id   AF-A0A1W9S782-F1
#
_cell.length_a   1.000
_cell.length_b   1.000
_cell.length_c   1.000
_cell.angle_alpha   90.00
_cell.angle_beta   90.00
_cell.angle_gamma   90.00
#
_symmetry.space_group_name_H-M   'P 1'
#
loop_
_entity.id
_entity.type
_entity.pdbx_description
1 polymer ?
#
loop_
_entity_poly.entity_id
_entity_poly.type
_entity_poly.pdbx_seq_one_letter_code
_entity_poly.pdbx_strand_id
1 'polypeptide(L)'
;MKINSIIVNLSFIALWGYSMFLVHDQNYAHSGVDELSEYQTTSSPSVDGQRWFNVFINDKKIGYAMNSFKRTSLGYVFKDYSLLRIPMAGVVREVLMDFYAVVGDDFSLKSFTFGLTSGDYSTNIFGQVERMYLELKIQSGNDHSTLMLPADKGIYFPGTVPLLLASKGFPKGQFALPGLDPFTLTSSDITVVVGEKQRIDVAGDNYEVYRVILTTSGVSSTMWVTPDGAVIKEEETSGMSMTLTTKPKALDIPDLNPGWDILRSLAVGVDGEIDNPREATFLKVELTGIEPAGFNLDDDFQRVVSAIPLVLEISPEGLLEKKSLAPDLGLLEKFTSPEVFIQSDDPRIIRQARKVAGNVEDDSLRVIALIDWVYANVEKDLSVSLPSAVDVLRVRRGDCNEHTFLFTALARAVAIPAKICLGIVYNDGLFYYHAWAAVYIGGRWMPVDPTFGQYVADATHIKLLDGGVESQAGLMRVVGNLHARIIDYSTSVRLAENR
;
A
#
# COMPACT_ATOMS: atom_id res chain seq x y z
N MET A 1 4.14 56.18 -9.09
CA MET A 1 3.75 54.95 -8.35
C MET A 1 3.52 53.74 -9.28
N LYS A 2 4.47 53.39 -10.17
CA LYS A 2 4.37 52.16 -11.00
C LYS A 2 5.60 51.24 -10.96
N ILE A 3 6.67 51.66 -10.27
CA ILE A 3 7.92 50.90 -10.20
C ILE A 3 7.92 49.89 -9.03
N ASN A 4 7.19 50.15 -7.94
CA ASN A 4 7.13 49.25 -6.78
C ASN A 4 6.38 47.94 -7.02
N SER A 5 5.44 47.87 -7.97
CA SER A 5 4.70 46.63 -8.27
C SER A 5 5.53 45.62 -9.05
N ILE A 6 6.48 46.08 -9.87
CA ILE A 6 7.34 45.19 -10.68
C ILE A 6 8.40 44.54 -9.80
N ILE A 7 8.98 45.29 -8.86
CA ILE A 7 9.99 44.77 -7.93
C ILE A 7 9.38 43.75 -6.96
N VAL A 8 8.14 43.98 -6.48
CA VAL A 8 7.42 43.02 -5.62
C VAL A 8 7.08 41.74 -6.38
N ASN A 9 6.65 41.83 -7.65
CA ASN A 9 6.38 40.65 -8.47
C ASN A 9 7.64 39.84 -8.82
N LEU A 10 8.77 40.51 -9.11
CA LEU A 10 10.05 39.83 -9.33
C LEU A 10 10.56 39.13 -8.06
N SER A 11 10.33 39.75 -6.89
CA SER A 11 10.68 39.15 -5.60
C SER A 11 9.82 37.90 -5.32
N PHE A 12 8.52 37.93 -5.63
CA PHE A 12 7.64 36.77 -5.51
C PHE A 12 8.00 35.64 -6.47
N ILE A 13 8.36 35.95 -7.72
CA ILE A 13 8.78 34.93 -8.69
C ILE A 13 10.13 34.34 -8.31
N ALA A 14 11.07 35.13 -7.79
CA ALA A 14 12.34 34.64 -7.28
C ALA A 14 12.17 33.80 -6.01
N LEU A 15 11.29 34.21 -5.09
CA LEU A 15 10.99 33.46 -3.87
C LEU A 15 10.21 32.17 -4.17
N TRP A 16 9.29 32.21 -5.14
CA TRP A 16 8.56 31.03 -5.62
C TRP A 16 9.48 30.09 -6.40
N GLY A 17 10.37 30.62 -7.24
CA GLY A 17 11.40 29.84 -7.93
C GLY A 17 12.42 29.25 -6.97
N TYR A 18 12.81 29.96 -5.92
CA TYR A 18 13.67 29.46 -4.84
C TYR A 18 12.94 28.45 -3.96
N SER A 19 11.65 28.64 -3.68
CA SER A 19 10.81 27.66 -2.97
C SER A 19 10.55 26.42 -3.81
N MET A 20 10.36 26.54 -5.13
CA MET A 20 10.25 25.43 -6.07
C MET A 20 11.61 24.75 -6.25
N PHE A 21 12.71 25.49 -6.23
CA PHE A 21 14.06 24.93 -6.19
C PHE A 21 14.31 24.21 -4.87
N LEU A 22 13.85 24.73 -3.72
CA LEU A 22 13.97 24.06 -2.43
C LEU A 22 13.01 22.88 -2.29
N VAL A 23 11.84 22.89 -2.93
CA VAL A 23 10.93 21.74 -2.99
C VAL A 23 11.43 20.71 -3.99
N HIS A 24 12.03 21.16 -5.11
CA HIS A 24 12.76 20.29 -6.02
C HIS A 24 14.01 19.73 -5.34
N ASP A 25 14.74 20.49 -4.55
CA ASP A 25 15.90 20.04 -3.77
C ASP A 25 15.43 19.21 -2.56
N GLN A 26 14.29 19.45 -1.93
CA GLN A 26 13.81 18.53 -0.87
C GLN A 26 13.21 17.23 -1.43
N ASN A 27 12.68 17.23 -2.66
CA ASN A 27 12.16 16.04 -3.33
C ASN A 27 13.18 15.36 -4.27
N TYR A 28 14.30 16.01 -4.62
CA TYR A 28 15.37 15.49 -5.50
C TYR A 28 16.80 15.77 -5.00
N ALA A 29 17.02 16.35 -3.82
CA ALA A 29 18.33 16.33 -3.18
C ALA A 29 18.56 14.90 -2.71
N HIS A 30 19.21 14.18 -3.60
CA HIS A 30 20.21 13.17 -3.29
C HIS A 30 21.34 13.80 -2.46
N SER A 31 21.03 14.30 -1.27
CA SER A 31 22.02 14.83 -0.33
C SER A 31 22.72 13.66 0.34
N GLY A 32 23.78 13.17 -0.32
CA GLY A 32 24.71 12.17 0.23
C GLY A 32 24.44 10.70 -0.13
N VAL A 33 23.69 10.45 -1.21
CA VAL A 33 23.46 9.09 -1.72
C VAL A 33 24.35 8.88 -2.94
N ASP A 34 25.30 7.94 -2.86
CA ASP A 34 26.19 7.61 -3.97
C ASP A 34 25.40 6.90 -5.08
N GLU A 35 25.83 7.03 -6.35
CA GLU A 35 25.26 6.25 -7.45
C GLU A 35 25.98 4.91 -7.62
N LEU A 36 25.24 3.79 -7.54
CA LEU A 36 25.78 2.45 -7.81
C LEU A 36 26.29 2.27 -9.25
N SER A 37 25.85 3.14 -10.17
CA SER A 37 26.26 3.18 -11.57
C SER A 37 27.76 3.47 -11.73
N GLU A 38 28.36 4.23 -10.80
CA GLU A 38 29.75 4.69 -10.85
C GLU A 38 30.79 3.61 -10.50
N TYR A 39 30.35 2.54 -9.82
CA TYR A 39 31.23 1.42 -9.45
C TYR A 39 31.46 0.48 -10.63
N GLN A 40 32.71 0.06 -10.84
CA GLN A 40 33.03 -0.92 -11.89
C GLN A 40 32.49 -2.31 -11.54
N THR A 41 32.03 -3.04 -12.56
CA THR A 41 31.64 -4.44 -12.39
C THR A 41 32.89 -5.28 -12.18
N THR A 42 33.00 -5.91 -11.01
CA THR A 42 34.19 -6.65 -10.55
C THR A 42 34.06 -8.16 -10.77
N SER A 43 32.83 -8.68 -10.89
CA SER A 43 32.57 -10.10 -11.12
C SER A 43 31.17 -10.34 -11.71
N SER A 44 30.97 -11.52 -12.30
CA SER A 44 29.62 -12.02 -12.61
C SER A 44 29.15 -12.90 -11.45
N PRO A 45 27.98 -12.64 -10.84
CA PRO A 45 27.44 -13.49 -9.78
C PRO A 45 27.30 -14.94 -10.27
N SER A 46 27.87 -15.89 -9.54
CA SER A 46 27.86 -17.33 -9.90
C SER A 46 26.68 -18.09 -9.30
N VAL A 47 25.60 -17.38 -9.03
CA VAL A 47 24.42 -17.85 -8.30
C VAL A 47 23.52 -18.66 -9.25
N ASP A 48 23.98 -19.83 -9.70
CA ASP A 48 23.15 -20.75 -10.50
C ASP A 48 22.47 -21.77 -9.58
N GLY A 49 21.17 -21.95 -9.74
CA GLY A 49 20.39 -22.97 -9.01
C GLY A 49 19.12 -22.46 -8.33
N GLN A 50 18.53 -23.34 -7.52
CA GLN A 50 17.32 -23.07 -6.73
C GLN A 50 17.70 -22.99 -5.25
N ARG A 51 17.13 -22.01 -4.55
CA ARG A 51 17.21 -21.89 -3.09
C ARG A 51 15.80 -21.93 -2.53
N TRP A 52 15.68 -22.54 -1.36
CA TRP A 52 14.42 -22.78 -0.69
C TRP A 52 14.49 -22.13 0.68
N PHE A 53 13.40 -21.48 1.09
CA PHE A 53 13.33 -20.75 2.34
C PHE A 53 12.13 -21.19 3.13
N ASN A 54 12.29 -21.27 4.45
CA ASN A 54 11.13 -21.20 5.34
C ASN A 54 10.73 -19.72 5.44
N VAL A 55 9.43 -19.43 5.35
CA VAL A 55 8.88 -18.09 5.57
C VAL A 55 8.13 -18.07 6.90
N PHE A 56 8.39 -17.05 7.70
CA PHE A 56 7.85 -16.89 9.05
C PHE A 56 7.20 -15.52 9.21
N ILE A 57 6.28 -15.44 10.16
CA ILE A 57 5.83 -14.18 10.75
C ILE A 57 5.78 -14.37 12.27
N ASN A 58 6.39 -13.45 13.04
CA ASN A 58 6.49 -13.57 14.50
C ASN A 58 6.97 -14.96 14.95
N ASP A 59 8.04 -15.46 14.32
CA ASP A 59 8.67 -16.79 14.51
C ASP A 59 7.79 -18.01 14.16
N LYS A 60 6.58 -17.82 13.63
CA LYS A 60 5.70 -18.91 13.20
C LYS A 60 5.86 -19.14 11.71
N LYS A 61 6.20 -20.38 11.34
CA LYS A 61 6.36 -20.75 9.92
C LYS A 61 5.00 -20.72 9.23
N ILE A 62 4.83 -19.81 8.28
CA ILE A 62 3.59 -19.64 7.50
C ILE A 62 3.69 -20.22 6.10
N GLY A 63 4.89 -20.54 5.61
CA GLY A 63 5.02 -20.97 4.23
C GLY A 63 6.45 -21.21 3.80
N TYR A 64 6.65 -21.15 2.49
CA TYR A 64 7.96 -21.21 1.88
C TYR A 64 8.08 -20.24 0.71
N ALA A 65 9.32 -19.90 0.39
CA ALA A 65 9.71 -19.24 -0.85
C ALA A 65 10.77 -20.08 -1.58
N MET A 66 10.81 -19.97 -2.90
CA MET A 66 11.83 -20.55 -3.75
C MET A 66 12.30 -19.51 -4.75
N ASN A 67 13.59 -19.19 -4.68
CA ASN A 67 14.23 -18.31 -5.63
C ASN A 67 15.17 -19.08 -6.52
N SER A 68 15.19 -18.72 -7.81
CA SER A 68 16.15 -19.24 -8.76
C SER A 68 16.70 -18.12 -9.61
N PHE A 69 18.01 -18.15 -9.84
CA PHE A 69 18.68 -17.21 -10.72
C PHE A 69 19.52 -18.01 -11.72
N LYS A 70 19.46 -17.61 -13.00
CA LYS A 70 20.18 -18.32 -14.05
C LYS A 70 20.61 -17.37 -15.16
N ARG A 71 21.85 -17.51 -15.61
CA ARG A 71 22.35 -16.82 -16.80
C ARG A 71 21.84 -17.50 -18.08
N THR A 72 21.40 -16.71 -19.04
CA THR A 72 20.86 -17.15 -20.32
C THR A 72 21.45 -16.34 -21.47
N SER A 73 21.09 -16.65 -22.72
CA SER A 73 21.47 -15.84 -23.89
C SER A 73 20.79 -14.48 -23.94
N LEU A 74 19.72 -14.26 -23.16
CA LEU A 74 18.93 -13.02 -23.14
C LEU A 74 19.33 -12.06 -22.00
N GLY A 75 20.32 -12.44 -21.19
CA GLY A 75 20.65 -11.81 -19.90
C GLY A 75 20.44 -12.82 -18.78
N TYR A 76 19.92 -12.38 -17.64
CA TYR A 76 19.61 -13.29 -16.54
C TYR A 76 18.11 -13.48 -16.36
N VAL A 77 17.75 -14.67 -15.87
CA VAL A 77 16.38 -15.03 -15.51
C VAL A 77 16.32 -15.19 -14.00
N PHE A 78 15.47 -14.39 -13.37
CA PHE A 78 15.13 -14.50 -11.96
C PHE A 78 13.73 -15.10 -11.81
N LYS A 79 13.58 -16.03 -10.87
CA LYS A 79 12.31 -16.64 -10.51
C LYS A 79 12.12 -16.56 -9.02
N ASP A 80 10.93 -16.19 -8.60
CA ASP A 80 10.43 -16.26 -7.23
C ASP A 80 9.11 -17.03 -7.24
N TYR A 81 8.94 -17.92 -6.27
CA TYR A 81 7.68 -18.61 -6.02
C TYR A 81 7.49 -18.70 -4.53
N SER A 82 6.33 -18.27 -4.05
CA SER A 82 5.99 -18.30 -2.63
C SER A 82 4.59 -18.87 -2.42
N LEU A 83 4.45 -19.73 -1.41
CA LEU A 83 3.16 -20.18 -0.88
C LEU A 83 3.12 -19.81 0.59
N LEU A 84 2.16 -18.98 0.96
CA LEU A 84 1.93 -18.55 2.34
C LEU A 84 0.55 -19.04 2.80
N ARG A 85 0.47 -19.48 4.05
CA ARG A 85 -0.76 -19.77 4.78
C ARG A 85 -0.90 -18.75 5.90
N ILE A 86 -1.87 -17.86 5.81
CA ILE A 86 -2.01 -16.72 6.73
C ILE A 86 -3.30 -16.88 7.53
N PRO A 87 -3.24 -17.04 8.86
CA PRO A 87 -4.41 -17.01 9.73
C PRO A 87 -5.00 -15.59 9.82
N MET A 88 -6.24 -15.43 9.40
CA MET A 88 -6.97 -14.17 9.29
C MET A 88 -8.42 -14.36 9.76
N ALA A 89 -8.83 -13.65 10.81
CA ALA A 89 -10.13 -13.79 11.48
C ALA A 89 -10.54 -15.25 11.76
N GLY A 90 -9.61 -16.05 12.26
CA GLY A 90 -9.84 -17.47 12.59
C GLY A 90 -9.88 -18.44 11.39
N VAL A 91 -9.66 -17.96 10.16
CA VAL A 91 -9.55 -18.80 8.95
C VAL A 91 -8.15 -18.73 8.37
N VAL A 92 -7.59 -19.85 7.90
CA VAL A 92 -6.29 -19.86 7.23
C VAL A 92 -6.49 -19.63 5.74
N ARG A 93 -5.86 -18.58 5.19
CA ARG A 93 -5.90 -18.22 3.77
C ARG A 93 -4.60 -18.63 3.09
N GLU A 94 -4.71 -19.31 1.95
CA GLU A 94 -3.56 -19.62 1.10
C GLU A 94 -3.34 -18.50 0.09
N VAL A 95 -2.11 -17.98 0.05
CA VAL A 95 -1.65 -16.95 -0.88
C VAL A 95 -0.51 -17.53 -1.69
N LEU A 96 -0.71 -17.58 -3.00
CA LEU A 96 0.26 -18.01 -3.99
C LEU A 96 0.81 -16.80 -4.73
N MET A 97 2.13 -16.70 -4.80
CA MET A 97 2.82 -15.66 -5.54
C MET A 97 3.87 -16.28 -6.44
N ASP A 98 3.92 -15.83 -7.68
CA ASP A 98 4.97 -16.17 -8.61
C ASP A 98 5.50 -14.92 -9.31
N PHE A 99 6.81 -14.84 -9.46
CA PHE A 99 7.46 -13.75 -10.16
C PHE A 99 8.53 -14.33 -11.08
N TYR A 100 8.49 -13.92 -12.34
CA TYR A 100 9.48 -14.29 -13.34
C TYR A 100 9.99 -13.01 -13.98
N ALA A 101 11.29 -12.78 -13.97
CA ALA A 101 11.90 -11.61 -14.59
C ALA A 101 13.05 -11.99 -15.52
N VAL A 102 13.12 -11.28 -16.64
CA VAL A 102 14.32 -11.22 -17.48
C VAL A 102 15.01 -9.89 -17.20
N VAL A 103 16.27 -9.95 -16.80
CA VAL A 103 17.08 -8.77 -16.49
C VAL A 103 18.33 -8.67 -17.38
N GLY A 104 18.80 -7.44 -17.58
CA GLY A 104 20.04 -7.15 -18.29
C GLY A 104 21.30 -7.62 -17.57
N ASP A 105 22.46 -7.43 -18.19
CA ASP A 105 23.75 -7.71 -17.55
C ASP A 105 24.05 -6.73 -16.40
N ASP A 106 23.37 -5.59 -16.39
CA ASP A 106 23.33 -4.58 -15.32
C ASP A 106 22.23 -4.84 -14.28
N PHE A 107 21.51 -5.96 -14.38
CA PHE A 107 20.37 -6.35 -13.53
C PHE A 107 19.14 -5.45 -13.61
N SER A 108 19.11 -4.50 -14.56
CA SER A 108 17.89 -3.74 -14.87
C SER A 108 16.83 -4.65 -15.49
N LEU A 109 15.56 -4.38 -15.20
CA LEU A 109 14.42 -5.15 -15.68
C LEU A 109 14.24 -4.94 -17.18
N LYS A 110 14.09 -6.05 -17.93
CA LYS A 110 13.66 -6.01 -19.33
C LYS A 110 12.19 -6.36 -19.46
N SER A 111 11.78 -7.41 -18.76
CA SER A 111 10.40 -7.85 -18.69
C SER A 111 10.16 -8.69 -17.45
N PHE A 112 8.90 -8.79 -17.03
CA PHE A 112 8.50 -9.70 -15.97
C PHE A 112 7.05 -10.18 -16.10
N THR A 113 6.75 -11.26 -15.39
CA THR A 113 5.40 -11.67 -15.04
C THR A 113 5.28 -11.79 -13.53
N PHE A 114 4.18 -11.29 -12.97
CA PHE A 114 3.83 -11.44 -11.56
C PHE A 114 2.44 -12.04 -11.45
N GLY A 115 2.29 -13.13 -10.71
CA GLY A 115 1.03 -13.76 -10.39
C GLY A 115 0.76 -13.68 -8.90
N LEU A 116 -0.48 -13.31 -8.54
CA LEU A 116 -1.00 -13.33 -7.18
C LEU A 116 -2.33 -14.07 -7.20
N THR A 117 -2.47 -15.11 -6.37
CA THR A 117 -3.73 -15.85 -6.23
C THR A 117 -4.05 -16.09 -4.76
N SER A 118 -5.28 -15.77 -4.36
CA SER A 118 -5.81 -15.98 -3.01
C SER A 118 -7.32 -16.20 -3.09
N GLY A 119 -7.78 -17.40 -2.75
CA GLY A 119 -9.20 -17.75 -2.83
C GLY A 119 -9.76 -17.61 -4.26
N ASP A 120 -10.78 -16.78 -4.44
CA ASP A 120 -11.46 -16.57 -5.73
C ASP A 120 -10.82 -15.46 -6.59
N TYR A 121 -9.76 -14.83 -6.05
CA TYR A 121 -9.03 -13.76 -6.70
C TYR A 121 -7.73 -14.27 -7.32
N SER A 122 -7.51 -13.86 -8.56
CA SER A 122 -6.26 -14.10 -9.29
C SER A 122 -5.93 -12.90 -10.17
N THR A 123 -4.72 -12.38 -10.01
CA THR A 123 -4.20 -11.26 -10.76
C THR A 123 -2.86 -11.64 -11.39
N ASN A 124 -2.71 -11.37 -12.68
CA ASN A 124 -1.48 -11.55 -13.44
C ASN A 124 -1.05 -10.21 -14.01
N ILE A 125 0.23 -9.87 -13.89
CA ILE A 125 0.79 -8.62 -14.37
C ILE A 125 1.96 -8.94 -15.28
N PHE A 126 1.92 -8.43 -16.50
CA PHE A 126 2.98 -8.55 -17.47
C PHE A 126 3.64 -7.20 -17.66
N GLY A 127 4.92 -7.10 -17.33
CA GLY A 127 5.70 -5.88 -17.54
C GLY A 127 6.70 -6.02 -18.68
N GLN A 128 6.80 -4.98 -19.50
CA GLN A 128 7.79 -4.88 -20.58
C GLN A 128 8.39 -3.48 -20.59
N VAL A 129 9.72 -3.39 -20.45
CA VAL A 129 10.43 -2.12 -20.59
C VAL A 129 10.60 -1.81 -22.08
N GLU A 130 10.07 -0.66 -22.49
CA GLU A 130 10.21 -0.07 -23.81
C GLU A 130 10.88 1.31 -23.72
N ARG A 131 12.19 1.35 -23.98
CA ARG A 131 13.02 2.57 -23.97
C ARG A 131 12.93 3.32 -22.65
N MET A 132 12.04 4.32 -22.56
CA MET A 132 11.89 5.24 -21.42
C MET A 132 10.69 4.91 -20.54
N TYR A 133 9.93 3.86 -20.86
CA TYR A 133 8.73 3.49 -20.10
C TYR A 133 8.67 1.99 -19.84
N LEU A 134 8.06 1.61 -18.73
CA LEU A 134 7.61 0.27 -18.42
C LEU A 134 6.11 0.19 -18.71
N GLU A 135 5.73 -0.60 -19.71
CA GLU A 135 4.34 -0.97 -19.96
C GLU A 135 3.95 -2.12 -19.04
N LEU A 136 2.88 -1.94 -18.26
CA LEU A 136 2.27 -2.96 -17.42
C LEU A 136 0.91 -3.34 -18.00
N LYS A 137 0.71 -4.63 -18.29
CA LYS A 137 -0.57 -5.22 -18.65
C LYS A 137 -1.07 -6.02 -17.46
N ILE A 138 -2.13 -5.56 -16.86
CA ILE A 138 -2.72 -6.12 -15.64
C ILE A 138 -3.95 -6.89 -16.06
N GLN A 139 -3.98 -8.17 -15.72
CA GLN A 139 -5.11 -9.05 -15.92
C GLN A 139 -5.66 -9.44 -14.56
N SER A 140 -6.91 -9.09 -14.29
CA SER A 140 -7.62 -9.52 -13.10
C SER A 140 -8.88 -10.27 -13.55
N GLY A 141 -8.95 -11.57 -13.24
CA GLY A 141 -9.95 -12.45 -13.85
C GLY A 141 -9.92 -12.42 -15.38
N ASN A 142 -11.01 -11.97 -16.00
CA ASN A 142 -11.15 -11.83 -17.46
C ASN A 142 -10.87 -10.41 -17.97
N ASP A 143 -10.58 -9.48 -17.06
CA ASP A 143 -10.45 -8.06 -17.36
C ASP A 143 -9.00 -7.66 -17.48
N HIS A 144 -8.76 -6.67 -18.34
CA HIS A 144 -7.42 -6.23 -18.72
C HIS A 144 -7.32 -4.71 -18.60
N SER A 145 -6.19 -4.24 -18.07
CA SER A 145 -5.86 -2.81 -17.98
C SER A 145 -4.40 -2.60 -18.31
N THR A 146 -4.06 -1.41 -18.81
CA THR A 146 -2.67 -1.04 -19.13
C THR A 146 -2.27 0.19 -18.32
N LEU A 147 -1.07 0.16 -17.75
CA LEU A 147 -0.44 1.27 -17.05
C LEU A 147 0.96 1.51 -17.62
N MET A 148 1.36 2.77 -17.76
CA MET A 148 2.69 3.16 -18.21
C MET A 148 3.42 3.86 -17.07
N LEU A 149 4.61 3.37 -16.72
CA LEU A 149 5.48 3.97 -15.71
C LEU A 149 6.77 4.50 -16.35
N PRO A 150 7.35 5.62 -15.87
CA PRO A 150 8.68 6.06 -16.31
C PRO A 150 9.77 5.02 -15.97
N ALA A 151 10.73 4.83 -16.88
CA ALA A 151 11.84 3.89 -16.75
C ALA A 151 13.14 4.40 -17.42
N ASP A 152 13.29 5.72 -17.54
CA ASP A 152 14.40 6.40 -18.23
C ASP A 152 15.78 6.16 -17.59
N LYS A 153 15.82 5.86 -16.29
CA LYS A 153 17.05 5.56 -15.53
C LYS A 153 17.30 4.06 -15.31
N GLY A 154 16.60 3.20 -16.06
CA GLY A 154 16.49 1.77 -15.76
C GLY A 154 15.61 1.53 -14.54
N ILE A 155 15.03 0.33 -14.42
CA ILE A 155 14.17 -0.03 -13.29
C ILE A 155 14.62 -1.37 -12.70
N TYR A 156 14.68 -1.46 -11.39
CA TYR A 156 15.19 -2.62 -10.66
C TYR A 156 14.08 -3.28 -9.85
N PHE A 157 14.17 -4.60 -9.69
CA PHE A 157 13.32 -5.34 -8.77
C PHE A 157 14.10 -5.58 -7.47
N PRO A 158 13.50 -5.39 -6.27
CA PRO A 158 14.22 -5.58 -5.00
C PRO A 158 14.99 -6.90 -4.90
N GLY A 159 14.42 -8.00 -5.40
CA GLY A 159 15.06 -9.33 -5.39
C GLY A 159 16.31 -9.46 -6.26
N THR A 160 16.58 -8.55 -7.20
CA THR A 160 17.81 -8.57 -8.02
C THR A 160 18.92 -7.64 -7.50
N VAL A 161 18.61 -6.75 -6.56
CA VAL A 161 19.57 -5.80 -5.97
C VAL A 161 20.76 -6.52 -5.29
N PRO A 162 20.60 -7.63 -4.54
CA PRO A 162 21.74 -8.37 -3.98
C PRO A 162 22.77 -8.82 -5.03
N LEU A 163 22.30 -9.17 -6.24
CA LEU A 163 23.16 -9.60 -7.34
C LEU A 163 23.89 -8.41 -7.98
N LEU A 164 23.21 -7.27 -8.10
CA LEU A 164 23.84 -6.02 -8.50
C LEU A 164 24.97 -5.65 -7.53
N LEU A 165 24.72 -5.67 -6.22
CA LEU A 165 25.74 -5.37 -5.21
C LEU A 165 26.94 -6.32 -5.28
N ALA A 166 26.69 -7.62 -5.46
CA ALA A 166 27.76 -8.61 -5.62
C ALA A 166 28.61 -8.33 -6.87
N SER A 167 27.97 -7.96 -7.98
CA SER A 167 28.68 -7.58 -9.21
C SER A 167 29.57 -6.34 -9.02
N LYS A 168 29.21 -5.45 -8.08
CA LYS A 168 29.96 -4.23 -7.73
C LYS A 168 30.93 -4.40 -6.55
N GLY A 169 31.01 -5.60 -5.96
CA GLY A 169 31.90 -5.88 -4.83
C GLY A 169 31.44 -5.29 -3.50
N PHE A 170 30.13 -5.07 -3.31
CA PHE A 170 29.52 -4.54 -2.09
C PHE A 170 30.15 -3.20 -1.62
N PRO A 171 30.03 -2.12 -2.43
CA PRO A 171 30.52 -0.81 -2.00
C PRO A 171 29.82 -0.37 -0.72
N LYS A 172 30.58 0.13 0.25
CA LYS A 172 30.04 0.64 1.51
C LYS A 172 29.36 1.99 1.26
N GLY A 173 28.17 2.17 1.82
CA GLY A 173 27.45 3.43 1.70
C GLY A 173 25.95 3.25 1.60
N GLN A 174 25.28 4.35 1.26
CA GLN A 174 23.87 4.41 0.97
C GLN A 174 23.69 4.78 -0.51
N PHE A 175 22.81 4.05 -1.19
CA PHE A 175 22.55 4.18 -2.62
C PHE A 175 21.03 4.26 -2.86
N ALA A 176 20.62 4.88 -3.96
CA ALA A 176 19.24 4.89 -4.42
C ALA A 176 19.17 4.30 -5.84
N LEU A 177 18.18 3.44 -6.07
CA LEU A 177 17.95 2.80 -7.36
C LEU A 177 16.47 2.97 -7.73
N PRO A 178 16.13 3.32 -8.98
CA PRO A 178 14.72 3.33 -9.38
C PRO A 178 14.15 1.91 -9.30
N GLY A 179 13.13 1.71 -8.48
CA GLY A 179 12.54 0.39 -8.20
C GLY A 179 11.13 0.24 -8.73
N LEU A 180 10.73 -1.00 -8.99
CA LEU A 180 9.34 -1.38 -9.19
C LEU A 180 8.82 -2.17 -7.99
N ASP A 181 7.67 -1.75 -7.45
CA ASP A 181 6.88 -2.55 -6.54
C ASP A 181 5.67 -3.15 -7.28
N PRO A 182 5.60 -4.48 -7.46
CA PRO A 182 4.52 -5.13 -8.20
C PRO A 182 3.19 -5.20 -7.42
N PHE A 183 3.17 -4.93 -6.10
CA PHE A 183 1.93 -4.88 -5.33
C PHE A 183 1.25 -3.53 -5.45
N THR A 184 2.03 -2.44 -5.39
CA THR A 184 1.49 -1.08 -5.46
C THR A 184 1.43 -0.54 -6.88
N LEU A 185 2.11 -1.21 -7.83
CA LEU A 185 2.26 -0.79 -9.23
C LEU A 185 2.88 0.59 -9.39
N THR A 186 3.75 0.94 -8.45
CA THR A 186 4.47 2.22 -8.45
C THR A 186 5.94 2.03 -8.77
N SER A 187 6.50 3.06 -9.40
CA SER A 187 7.96 3.24 -9.48
C SER A 187 8.39 4.13 -8.31
N SER A 188 9.28 3.63 -7.46
CA SER A 188 9.82 4.36 -6.31
C SER A 188 11.28 3.98 -6.07
N ASP A 189 12.06 4.89 -5.50
CA ASP A 189 13.47 4.59 -5.20
C ASP A 189 13.59 3.47 -4.14
N ILE A 190 14.39 2.45 -4.46
CA ILE A 190 14.92 1.47 -3.52
C ILE A 190 16.14 2.12 -2.88
N THR A 191 16.03 2.42 -1.59
CA THR A 191 17.19 2.84 -0.80
C THR A 191 17.95 1.60 -0.35
N VAL A 192 19.26 1.57 -0.57
CA VAL A 192 20.14 0.44 -0.25
C VAL A 192 21.23 0.92 0.69
N VAL A 193 21.38 0.27 1.84
CA VAL A 193 22.49 0.51 2.78
C VAL A 193 23.32 -0.76 2.90
N VAL A 194 24.59 -0.69 2.51
CA VAL A 194 25.52 -1.82 2.58
C VAL A 194 26.36 -1.73 3.86
N GLY A 195 26.14 -2.68 4.76
CA GLY A 195 26.86 -2.81 6.03
C GLY A 195 28.13 -3.64 5.94
N GLU A 196 28.70 -3.92 7.10
CA GLU A 196 29.93 -4.70 7.23
C GLU A 196 29.74 -6.18 6.88
N LYS A 197 30.86 -6.81 6.50
CA LYS A 197 30.98 -8.25 6.33
C LYS A 197 31.01 -8.92 7.71
N GLN A 198 30.23 -9.97 7.89
CA GLN A 198 30.13 -10.72 9.14
C GLN A 198 29.94 -12.22 8.88
N ARG A 199 30.09 -13.02 9.94
CA ARG A 199 29.77 -14.45 9.92
C ARG A 199 28.50 -14.72 10.71
N ILE A 200 27.60 -15.51 10.14
CA ILE A 200 26.35 -15.91 10.78
C ILE A 200 26.13 -17.42 10.64
N ASP A 201 25.44 -18.00 11.61
CA ASP A 201 24.92 -19.36 11.50
C ASP A 201 23.49 -19.31 10.96
N VAL A 202 23.22 -20.06 9.90
CA VAL A 202 21.89 -20.25 9.33
C VAL A 202 21.68 -21.74 9.09
N ALA A 203 20.66 -22.30 9.74
CA ALA A 203 20.31 -23.72 9.64
C ALA A 203 21.47 -24.69 10.00
N GLY A 204 22.41 -24.26 10.85
CA GLY A 204 23.59 -25.05 11.27
C GLY A 204 24.80 -24.94 10.35
N ASP A 205 24.71 -24.14 9.28
CA ASP A 205 25.81 -23.82 8.38
C ASP A 205 26.32 -22.39 8.65
N ASN A 206 27.64 -22.21 8.62
CA ASN A 206 28.27 -20.91 8.85
C ASN A 206 28.54 -20.21 7.52
N TYR A 207 27.98 -19.02 7.36
CA TYR A 207 28.10 -18.22 6.15
C TYR A 207 28.84 -16.92 6.44
N GLU A 208 29.66 -16.51 5.48
CA GLU A 208 30.20 -15.17 5.41
C GLU A 208 29.26 -14.30 4.56
N VAL A 209 28.79 -13.18 5.11
CA VAL A 209 27.75 -12.35 4.50
C VAL A 209 27.95 -10.86 4.73
N TYR A 210 27.42 -10.05 3.83
CA TYR A 210 27.16 -8.63 4.04
C TYR A 210 25.75 -8.45 4.60
N ARG A 211 25.60 -7.54 5.57
CA ARG A 211 24.28 -7.08 6.01
C ARG A 211 23.85 -5.94 5.08
N VAL A 212 22.76 -6.13 4.35
CA VAL A 212 22.22 -5.13 3.44
C VAL A 212 20.83 -4.73 3.91
N ILE A 213 20.55 -3.43 4.03
CA ILE A 213 19.21 -2.94 4.31
C ILE A 213 18.65 -2.36 3.01
N LEU A 214 17.52 -2.90 2.55
CA LEU A 214 16.73 -2.35 1.44
C LEU A 214 15.52 -1.64 2.02
N THR A 215 15.17 -0.48 1.50
CA THR A 215 13.91 0.21 1.82
C THR A 215 13.19 0.57 0.53
N THR A 216 11.99 0.05 0.36
CA THR A 216 11.12 0.29 -0.81
C THR A 216 9.75 0.69 -0.31
N SER A 217 9.16 1.76 -0.85
CA SER A 217 7.83 2.24 -0.43
C SER A 217 7.69 2.45 1.09
N GLY A 218 8.80 2.72 1.78
CA GLY A 218 8.85 2.89 3.24
C GLY A 218 8.90 1.60 4.07
N VAL A 219 8.94 0.43 3.43
CA VAL A 219 9.16 -0.88 4.07
C VAL A 219 10.65 -1.20 4.03
N SER A 220 11.24 -1.43 5.21
CA SER A 220 12.65 -1.82 5.31
C SER A 220 12.78 -3.34 5.50
N SER A 221 13.65 -3.94 4.69
CA SER A 221 14.11 -5.32 4.79
C SER A 221 15.61 -5.35 5.09
N THR A 222 16.00 -6.15 6.09
CA THR A 222 17.40 -6.50 6.33
C THR A 222 17.69 -7.86 5.71
N MET A 223 18.62 -7.89 4.76
CA MET A 223 19.09 -9.10 4.09
C MET A 223 20.51 -9.45 4.54
N TRP A 224 20.79 -10.74 4.63
CA TRP A 224 22.14 -11.28 4.79
C TRP A 224 22.55 -11.95 3.48
N VAL A 225 23.51 -11.32 2.80
CA VAL A 225 23.87 -11.65 1.42
C VAL A 225 25.30 -12.16 1.35
N THR A 226 25.52 -13.32 0.76
CA THR A 226 26.88 -13.87 0.55
C THR A 226 27.67 -13.04 -0.48
N PRO A 227 29.01 -13.15 -0.53
CA PRO A 227 29.84 -12.41 -1.50
C PRO A 227 29.49 -12.64 -2.98
N ASP A 228 28.86 -13.77 -3.31
CA ASP A 228 28.37 -14.05 -4.67
C ASP A 228 26.95 -13.51 -4.93
N GLY A 229 26.27 -12.91 -3.94
CA GLY A 229 24.97 -12.27 -4.09
C GLY A 229 23.78 -13.12 -3.69
N ALA A 230 23.99 -14.28 -3.05
CA ALA A 230 22.89 -15.09 -2.55
C ALA A 230 22.36 -14.58 -1.22
N VAL A 231 21.05 -14.38 -1.14
CA VAL A 231 20.35 -14.13 0.13
C VAL A 231 20.23 -15.45 0.89
N ILE A 232 20.65 -15.47 2.16
CA ILE A 232 20.51 -16.64 3.04
C ILE A 232 19.53 -16.43 4.19
N LYS A 233 19.24 -15.18 4.51
CA LYS A 233 18.29 -14.75 5.52
C LYS A 233 17.78 -13.36 5.16
N GLU A 234 16.52 -13.10 5.46
CA GLU A 234 15.91 -11.78 5.33
C GLU A 234 14.87 -11.57 6.44
N GLU A 235 14.80 -10.34 6.97
CA GLU A 235 13.88 -9.90 8.02
C GLU A 235 13.28 -8.54 7.65
N GLU A 236 11.96 -8.43 7.70
CA GLU A 236 11.23 -7.19 7.44
C GLU A 236 10.77 -6.52 8.74
N THR A 237 10.59 -5.20 8.71
CA THR A 237 10.03 -4.44 9.84
C THR A 237 8.60 -4.86 10.20
N SER A 238 7.90 -5.54 9.29
CA SER A 238 6.55 -6.10 9.48
C SER A 238 6.51 -7.33 10.41
N GLY A 239 7.69 -7.86 10.81
CA GLY A 239 7.80 -9.12 11.56
C GLY A 239 7.84 -10.38 10.67
N MET A 240 7.78 -10.21 9.34
CA MET A 240 8.03 -11.28 8.39
C MET A 240 9.53 -11.58 8.29
N SER A 241 9.88 -12.85 8.10
CA SER A 241 11.27 -13.24 7.82
C SER A 241 11.33 -14.48 6.95
N MET A 242 12.45 -14.64 6.25
CA MET A 242 12.77 -15.84 5.51
C MET A 242 14.17 -16.34 5.85
N THR A 243 14.35 -17.65 5.85
CA THR A 243 15.63 -18.28 6.19
C THR A 243 15.90 -19.47 5.29
N LEU A 244 17.10 -19.52 4.72
CA LEU A 244 17.54 -20.59 3.82
C LEU A 244 17.42 -21.95 4.48
N THR A 245 16.93 -22.93 3.71
CA THR A 245 16.76 -24.30 4.16
C THR A 245 16.77 -25.27 2.98
N THR A 246 16.63 -26.56 3.27
CA THR A 246 16.49 -27.60 2.24
C THR A 246 15.05 -27.65 1.70
N LYS A 247 14.86 -28.02 0.43
CA LYS A 247 13.53 -28.20 -0.17
C LYS A 247 12.55 -29.03 0.67
N PRO A 248 12.92 -30.21 1.22
CA PRO A 248 11.98 -30.98 2.05
C PRO A 248 11.52 -30.22 3.30
N LYS A 249 12.43 -29.54 3.99
CA LYS A 249 12.09 -28.71 5.16
C LYS A 249 11.26 -27.49 4.80
N ALA A 250 11.49 -26.87 3.65
CA ALA A 250 10.68 -25.74 3.16
C ALA A 250 9.23 -26.16 2.91
N LEU A 251 9.04 -27.28 2.19
CA LEU A 251 7.72 -27.82 1.83
C LEU A 251 6.94 -28.39 3.03
N ASP A 252 7.61 -28.68 4.14
CA ASP A 252 6.99 -29.11 5.39
C ASP A 252 6.32 -27.94 6.14
N ILE A 253 5.18 -27.47 5.61
CA ILE A 253 4.41 -26.38 6.21
C ILE A 253 3.51 -26.98 7.31
N PRO A 254 3.61 -26.52 8.57
CA PRO A 254 2.78 -27.03 9.65
C PRO A 254 1.30 -26.69 9.43
N ASP A 255 0.41 -27.47 10.03
CA ASP A 255 -0.99 -27.07 10.19
C ASP A 255 -1.04 -25.84 11.11
N LEU A 256 -1.42 -24.71 10.53
CA LEU A 256 -1.52 -23.47 11.28
C LEU A 256 -2.79 -23.48 12.12
N ASN A 257 -2.61 -23.53 13.43
CA ASN A 257 -3.70 -23.42 14.38
C ASN A 257 -4.11 -21.93 14.51
N PRO A 258 -5.40 -21.56 14.40
CA PRO A 258 -5.90 -20.18 14.49
C PRO A 258 -5.71 -19.49 15.85
N GLY A 259 -4.94 -20.06 16.79
CA GLY A 259 -4.65 -19.46 18.10
C GLY A 259 -3.84 -18.16 18.03
N TRP A 260 -3.43 -17.71 16.84
CA TRP A 260 -2.90 -16.38 16.58
C TRP A 260 -3.51 -15.86 15.28
N ASP A 261 -3.79 -14.56 15.25
CA ASP A 261 -4.46 -13.89 14.15
C ASP A 261 -3.59 -12.72 13.68
N ILE A 262 -3.27 -12.69 12.38
CA ILE A 262 -2.42 -11.63 11.83
C ILE A 262 -3.05 -10.25 12.01
N LEU A 263 -4.38 -10.12 11.90
CA LEU A 263 -5.07 -8.85 12.00
C LEU A 263 -4.90 -8.26 13.40
N ARG A 264 -4.99 -9.10 14.44
CA ARG A 264 -4.78 -8.68 15.82
C ARG A 264 -3.31 -8.36 16.10
N SER A 265 -2.37 -9.08 15.47
CA SER A 265 -0.93 -8.82 15.65
C SER A 265 -0.49 -7.50 15.01
N LEU A 266 -1.18 -7.05 13.97
CA LEU A 266 -0.94 -5.79 13.27
C LEU A 266 -1.86 -4.66 13.74
N ALA A 267 -2.76 -4.93 14.69
CA ALA A 267 -3.65 -3.93 15.24
C ALA A 267 -2.87 -2.86 16.02
N VAL A 268 -3.42 -1.65 15.99
CA VAL A 268 -2.86 -0.47 16.63
C VAL A 268 -3.32 -0.45 18.09
N GLY A 269 -2.33 -0.44 18.99
CA GLY A 269 -2.56 -0.34 20.42
C GLY A 269 -3.26 0.97 20.78
N VAL A 270 -4.12 0.92 21.80
CA VAL A 270 -4.91 2.07 22.23
C VAL A 270 -4.90 2.22 23.75
N ASP A 271 -4.63 3.44 24.21
CA ASP A 271 -4.86 3.88 25.58
C ASP A 271 -6.27 4.49 25.69
N GLY A 272 -7.15 3.82 26.43
CA GLY A 272 -8.55 4.22 26.61
C GLY A 272 -9.54 3.29 25.89
N GLU A 273 -10.82 3.48 26.19
CA GLU A 273 -11.93 2.69 25.62
C GLU A 273 -13.00 3.63 25.06
N ILE A 274 -13.60 3.24 23.94
CA ILE A 274 -14.71 3.95 23.32
C ILE A 274 -15.96 3.08 23.48
N ASP A 275 -16.89 3.50 24.34
CA ASP A 275 -18.17 2.83 24.49
C ASP A 275 -19.01 3.00 23.22
N ASN A 276 -19.67 1.93 22.77
CA ASN A 276 -20.53 1.92 21.58
C ASN A 276 -19.87 2.63 20.36
N PRO A 277 -18.71 2.16 19.88
CA PRO A 277 -17.89 2.91 18.92
C PRO A 277 -18.60 3.22 17.60
N ARG A 278 -19.57 2.38 17.19
CA ARG A 278 -20.38 2.60 15.99
C ARG A 278 -21.37 3.77 16.11
N GLU A 279 -21.61 4.27 17.32
CA GLU A 279 -22.44 5.44 17.61
C GLU A 279 -21.61 6.70 17.90
N ALA A 280 -20.27 6.63 17.75
CA ALA A 280 -19.37 7.75 18.00
C ALA A 280 -19.57 8.87 16.96
N THR A 281 -19.87 10.07 17.44
CA THR A 281 -20.08 11.27 16.62
C THR A 281 -18.91 12.24 16.68
N PHE A 282 -18.05 12.10 17.69
CA PHE A 282 -16.83 12.89 17.84
C PHE A 282 -15.73 12.05 18.48
N LEU A 283 -14.49 12.23 18.02
CA LEU A 283 -13.29 11.66 18.63
C LEU A 283 -12.15 12.66 18.61
N LYS A 284 -11.48 12.81 19.75
CA LYS A 284 -10.20 13.49 19.89
C LYS A 284 -9.15 12.48 20.34
N VAL A 285 -8.09 12.36 19.56
CA VAL A 285 -7.10 11.28 19.70
C VAL A 285 -5.70 11.81 19.47
N GLU A 286 -4.75 11.35 20.28
CA GLU A 286 -3.33 11.52 20.00
C GLU A 286 -2.77 10.28 19.31
N LEU A 287 -1.96 10.48 18.28
CA LEU A 287 -1.25 9.41 17.59
C LEU A 287 0.25 9.54 17.83
N THR A 288 0.91 8.42 18.13
CA THR A 288 2.37 8.31 18.26
C THR A 288 2.90 7.20 17.38
N GLY A 289 4.19 7.23 17.02
CA GLY A 289 4.79 6.26 16.08
C GLY A 289 4.49 6.57 14.61
N ILE A 290 4.08 7.80 14.32
CA ILE A 290 3.83 8.33 12.98
C ILE A 290 4.56 9.67 12.83
N GLU A 291 5.23 9.84 11.69
CA GLU A 291 5.71 11.14 11.25
C GLU A 291 4.63 11.78 10.38
N PRO A 292 4.04 12.94 10.77
CA PRO A 292 2.93 13.53 10.02
C PRO A 292 3.27 13.88 8.56
N ALA A 293 4.55 14.15 8.28
CA ALA A 293 5.02 14.44 6.94
C ALA A 293 4.89 13.19 6.04
N GLY A 294 4.07 13.30 4.99
CA GLY A 294 3.77 12.20 4.07
C GLY A 294 2.45 11.48 4.33
N PHE A 295 1.62 11.98 5.25
CA PHE A 295 0.25 11.52 5.49
C PHE A 295 -0.78 12.62 5.19
N ASN A 296 -1.99 12.21 4.83
CA ASN A 296 -3.10 13.10 4.49
C ASN A 296 -4.05 13.21 5.69
N LEU A 297 -3.63 13.90 6.75
CA LEU A 297 -4.33 13.90 8.04
C LEU A 297 -5.44 14.96 8.19
N ASP A 298 -5.65 15.81 7.19
CA ASP A 298 -6.72 16.82 7.18
C ASP A 298 -7.79 16.47 6.12
N ASP A 299 -9.06 16.69 6.45
CA ASP A 299 -10.22 16.54 5.57
C ASP A 299 -11.40 17.37 6.10
N ASP A 300 -12.58 17.28 5.46
CA ASP A 300 -13.77 17.99 5.96
C ASP A 300 -14.36 17.38 7.24
N PHE A 301 -14.04 16.10 7.51
CA PHE A 301 -14.47 15.33 8.67
C PHE A 301 -13.36 15.06 9.69
N GLN A 302 -12.13 15.54 9.44
CA GLN A 302 -10.97 15.32 10.31
C GLN A 302 -10.02 16.51 10.24
N ARG A 303 -9.44 16.93 11.38
CA ARG A 303 -8.41 17.98 11.40
C ARG A 303 -7.25 17.65 12.32
N VAL A 304 -6.08 18.21 11.98
CA VAL A 304 -4.92 18.25 12.87
C VAL A 304 -5.06 19.43 13.83
N VAL A 305 -5.19 19.14 15.13
CA VAL A 305 -5.28 20.17 16.20
C VAL A 305 -3.90 20.57 16.69
N SER A 306 -2.97 19.62 16.71
CA SER A 306 -1.57 19.83 17.07
C SER A 306 -0.71 18.87 16.27
N ALA A 307 0.45 19.32 15.78
CA ALA A 307 1.40 18.47 15.07
C ALA A 307 2.40 17.78 16.02
N ILE A 308 2.70 18.41 17.17
CA ILE A 308 3.64 17.89 18.18
C ILE A 308 3.14 18.27 19.59
N PRO A 309 2.60 17.32 20.37
CA PRO A 309 2.24 15.96 19.96
C PRO A 309 1.19 15.98 18.84
N LEU A 310 1.13 14.92 18.02
CA LEU A 310 0.14 14.80 16.95
C LEU A 310 -1.23 14.50 17.56
N VAL A 311 -2.14 15.48 17.50
CA VAL A 311 -3.51 15.38 18.02
C VAL A 311 -4.49 15.66 16.88
N LEU A 312 -5.45 14.76 16.71
CA LEU A 312 -6.50 14.84 15.70
C LEU A 312 -7.88 15.00 16.34
N GLU A 313 -8.78 15.70 15.64
CA GLU A 313 -10.22 15.71 15.91
C GLU A 313 -10.96 15.15 14.69
N ILE A 314 -11.87 14.21 14.93
CA ILE A 314 -12.70 13.54 13.93
C ILE A 314 -14.16 13.85 14.25
N SER A 315 -14.90 14.37 13.26
CA SER A 315 -16.33 14.65 13.31
C SER A 315 -16.94 14.35 11.93
N PRO A 316 -17.56 13.18 11.74
CA PRO A 316 -18.08 12.74 10.44
C PRO A 316 -19.13 13.68 9.83
N GLU A 317 -19.95 14.32 10.67
CA GLU A 317 -20.92 15.32 10.26
C GLU A 317 -20.30 16.70 10.03
N GLY A 318 -18.96 16.80 10.02
CA GLY A 318 -18.20 18.01 9.78
C GLY A 318 -17.79 18.75 11.05
N LEU A 319 -16.76 19.57 10.91
CA LEU A 319 -16.25 20.45 11.97
C LEU A 319 -16.80 21.87 11.72
N LEU A 320 -17.55 22.41 12.68
CA LEU A 320 -18.38 23.64 12.58
C LEU A 320 -17.67 24.90 12.03
N GLU A 321 -16.34 24.91 11.93
CA GLU A 321 -15.53 26.09 11.61
C GLU A 321 -14.93 26.10 10.20
N LYS A 322 -15.04 25.00 9.42
CA LYS A 322 -14.48 24.96 8.06
C LYS A 322 -15.45 25.60 7.08
N LYS A 323 -15.19 26.86 6.69
CA LYS A 323 -15.85 27.44 5.50
C LYS A 323 -15.46 26.58 4.29
N SER A 324 -16.42 25.84 3.75
CA SER A 324 -16.27 25.14 2.47
C SER A 324 -15.79 26.15 1.43
N LEU A 325 -14.55 25.99 0.99
CA LEU A 325 -14.07 26.63 -0.22
C LEU A 325 -14.81 25.96 -1.38
N ALA A 326 -15.25 26.74 -2.37
CA ALA A 326 -15.84 26.17 -3.58
C ALA A 326 -14.90 25.08 -4.11
N PRO A 327 -15.43 23.90 -4.50
CA PRO A 327 -14.58 22.81 -4.93
C PRO A 327 -13.76 23.27 -6.12
N ASP A 328 -12.46 22.96 -6.09
CA ASP A 328 -11.68 22.99 -7.30
C ASP A 328 -12.31 21.98 -8.28
N LEU A 329 -12.92 22.50 -9.36
CA LEU A 329 -13.59 21.69 -10.36
C LEU A 329 -12.65 20.66 -10.99
N GLY A 330 -11.34 20.98 -11.09
CA GLY A 330 -10.33 20.04 -11.56
C GLY A 330 -10.08 18.89 -10.57
N LEU A 331 -10.21 19.13 -9.25
CA LEU A 331 -10.13 18.08 -8.25
C LEU A 331 -11.35 17.15 -8.29
N LEU A 332 -12.55 17.67 -8.56
CA LEU A 332 -13.75 16.83 -8.67
C LEU A 332 -13.73 15.91 -9.90
N GLU A 333 -13.18 16.38 -11.03
CA GLU A 333 -13.04 15.55 -12.24
C GLU A 333 -12.17 14.31 -11.97
N LYS A 334 -11.05 14.47 -11.26
CA LYS A 334 -10.21 13.34 -10.79
C LYS A 334 -11.04 12.30 -10.04
N PHE A 335 -11.87 12.75 -9.08
CA PHE A 335 -12.66 11.85 -8.24
C PHE A 335 -13.93 11.30 -8.90
N THR A 336 -14.15 11.57 -10.20
CA THR A 336 -15.17 10.91 -11.03
C THR A 336 -14.56 10.04 -12.13
N SER A 337 -13.26 10.20 -12.38
CA SER A 337 -12.53 9.48 -13.43
C SER A 337 -12.23 8.03 -13.04
N PRO A 338 -12.09 7.11 -14.01
CA PRO A 338 -11.67 5.75 -13.74
C PRO A 338 -10.19 5.68 -13.33
N GLU A 339 -9.85 4.64 -12.58
CA GLU A 339 -8.47 4.25 -12.25
C GLU A 339 -8.31 2.75 -12.51
N VAL A 340 -7.07 2.24 -12.50
CA VAL A 340 -6.74 0.84 -12.84
C VAL A 340 -7.64 -0.18 -12.13
N PHE A 341 -7.94 0.04 -10.84
CA PHE A 341 -8.80 -0.84 -10.03
C PHE A 341 -10.16 -0.20 -9.69
N ILE A 342 -10.43 1.01 -10.17
CA ILE A 342 -11.70 1.73 -10.01
C ILE A 342 -12.27 1.96 -11.42
N GLN A 343 -12.66 0.89 -12.09
CA GLN A 343 -13.07 0.93 -13.51
C GLN A 343 -14.51 1.47 -13.67
N SER A 344 -14.72 2.73 -13.28
CA SER A 344 -16.02 3.40 -13.28
C SER A 344 -16.61 3.62 -14.68
N ASP A 345 -15.78 3.51 -15.73
CA ASP A 345 -16.15 3.57 -17.14
C ASP A 345 -16.52 2.19 -17.73
N ASP A 346 -16.33 1.09 -16.97
CA ASP A 346 -16.67 -0.25 -17.44
C ASP A 346 -18.21 -0.40 -17.62
N PRO A 347 -18.68 -0.91 -18.78
CA PRO A 347 -20.11 -1.05 -19.05
C PRO A 347 -20.89 -1.89 -18.01
N ARG A 348 -20.22 -2.84 -17.32
CA ARG A 348 -20.82 -3.63 -16.24
C ARG A 348 -21.02 -2.81 -14.97
N ILE A 349 -20.02 -2.00 -14.60
CA ILE A 349 -20.10 -1.09 -13.46
C ILE A 349 -21.16 -0.03 -13.72
N ILE A 350 -21.14 0.62 -14.89
CA ILE A 350 -22.14 1.63 -15.28
C ILE A 350 -23.56 1.07 -15.22
N ARG A 351 -23.79 -0.12 -15.79
CA ARG A 351 -25.11 -0.76 -15.80
C ARG A 351 -25.57 -1.08 -14.37
N GLN A 352 -24.68 -1.59 -13.53
CA GLN A 352 -25.02 -1.92 -12.16
C GLN A 352 -25.31 -0.65 -11.34
N ALA A 353 -24.46 0.37 -11.45
CA ALA A 353 -24.62 1.61 -10.71
C ALA A 353 -25.94 2.32 -11.06
N ARG A 354 -26.28 2.41 -12.36
CA ARG A 354 -27.58 2.94 -12.81
C ARG A 354 -28.76 2.11 -12.32
N LYS A 355 -28.63 0.79 -12.26
CA LYS A 355 -29.69 -0.10 -11.74
C LYS A 355 -29.95 0.14 -10.26
N VAL A 356 -28.91 0.35 -9.46
CA VAL A 356 -29.00 0.54 -8.01
C VAL A 356 -29.44 1.96 -7.66
N ALA A 357 -28.81 2.97 -8.25
CA ALA A 357 -29.13 4.37 -8.02
C ALA A 357 -30.53 4.75 -8.54
N GLY A 358 -31.02 4.05 -9.57
CA GLY A 358 -32.31 4.33 -10.19
C GLY A 358 -32.37 5.72 -10.83
N ASN A 359 -33.58 6.28 -10.92
CA ASN A 359 -33.83 7.62 -11.46
C ASN A 359 -33.93 8.68 -10.35
N VAL A 360 -33.24 8.48 -9.22
CA VAL A 360 -33.26 9.42 -8.10
C VAL A 360 -32.33 10.60 -8.40
N GLU A 361 -32.82 11.83 -8.25
CA GLU A 361 -32.02 13.05 -8.48
C GLU A 361 -31.14 13.42 -7.26
N ASP A 362 -31.52 13.00 -6.06
CA ASP A 362 -30.77 13.27 -4.83
C ASP A 362 -29.56 12.34 -4.70
N ASP A 363 -28.36 12.91 -4.79
CA ASP A 363 -27.10 12.18 -4.64
C ASP A 363 -26.94 11.48 -3.29
N SER A 364 -27.53 12.01 -2.22
CA SER A 364 -27.50 11.39 -0.90
C SER A 364 -28.27 10.06 -0.90
N LEU A 365 -29.45 10.05 -1.53
CA LEU A 365 -30.27 8.85 -1.68
C LEU A 365 -29.61 7.83 -2.62
N ARG A 366 -28.93 8.29 -3.68
CA ARG A 366 -28.16 7.43 -4.58
C ARG A 366 -27.00 6.77 -3.84
N VAL A 367 -26.26 7.52 -3.01
CA VAL A 367 -25.18 6.99 -2.17
C VAL A 367 -25.70 5.96 -1.18
N ILE A 368 -26.79 6.24 -0.47
CA ILE A 368 -27.42 5.28 0.46
C ILE A 368 -27.77 3.97 -0.27
N ALA A 369 -28.43 4.06 -1.43
CA ALA A 369 -28.78 2.87 -2.22
C ALA A 369 -27.55 2.07 -2.66
N LEU A 370 -26.46 2.75 -3.04
CA LEU A 370 -25.19 2.10 -3.40
C LEU A 370 -24.55 1.42 -2.19
N ILE A 371 -24.52 2.07 -1.02
CA ILE A 371 -23.99 1.49 0.24
C ILE A 371 -24.79 0.25 0.62
N ASP A 372 -26.12 0.36 0.70
CA ASP A 372 -27.01 -0.75 1.04
C ASP A 372 -26.80 -1.94 0.11
N TRP A 373 -26.69 -1.66 -1.19
CA TRP A 373 -26.51 -2.71 -2.16
C TRP A 373 -25.15 -3.38 -2.04
N VAL A 374 -24.05 -2.63 -1.85
CA VAL A 374 -22.71 -3.23 -1.65
C VAL A 374 -22.71 -4.06 -0.37
N TYR A 375 -23.16 -3.49 0.75
CA TYR A 375 -23.23 -4.17 2.05
C TYR A 375 -24.04 -5.48 2.01
N ALA A 376 -25.15 -5.49 1.27
CA ALA A 376 -26.01 -6.67 1.18
C ALA A 376 -25.57 -7.71 0.13
N ASN A 377 -24.77 -7.31 -0.87
CA ASN A 377 -24.44 -8.18 -2.02
C ASN A 377 -22.95 -8.53 -2.12
N VAL A 378 -22.11 -8.04 -1.20
CA VAL A 378 -20.72 -8.47 -1.09
C VAL A 378 -20.54 -9.14 0.26
N GLU A 379 -20.21 -10.42 0.24
CA GLU A 379 -19.92 -11.19 1.45
C GLU A 379 -18.57 -10.76 2.02
N LYS A 380 -18.52 -10.53 3.33
CA LYS A 380 -17.28 -10.18 4.03
C LYS A 380 -16.39 -11.42 4.11
N ASP A 381 -15.27 -11.39 3.39
CA ASP A 381 -14.28 -12.44 3.43
C ASP A 381 -12.88 -11.85 3.29
N LEU A 382 -11.98 -12.26 4.17
CA LEU A 382 -10.59 -11.78 4.13
C LEU A 382 -9.84 -12.46 2.99
N SER A 383 -9.32 -11.65 2.07
CA SER A 383 -8.52 -12.09 0.95
C SER A 383 -7.33 -11.17 0.73
N VAL A 384 -6.20 -11.74 0.27
CA VAL A 384 -5.06 -10.94 -0.18
C VAL A 384 -5.19 -10.79 -1.70
N SER A 385 -5.68 -9.64 -2.15
CA SER A 385 -6.01 -9.37 -3.55
C SER A 385 -5.65 -7.95 -3.96
N LEU A 386 -5.55 -7.72 -5.27
CA LEU A 386 -5.63 -6.39 -5.85
C LEU A 386 -7.11 -6.11 -6.17
N PRO A 387 -7.74 -5.10 -5.53
CA PRO A 387 -9.21 -4.98 -5.44
C PRO A 387 -9.84 -4.39 -6.72
N SER A 388 -9.77 -5.11 -7.84
CA SER A 388 -10.43 -4.76 -9.11
C SER A 388 -11.95 -4.67 -8.94
N ALA A 389 -12.55 -3.47 -9.03
CA ALA A 389 -13.98 -3.26 -8.82
C ALA A 389 -14.86 -4.15 -9.71
N VAL A 390 -14.44 -4.41 -10.95
CA VAL A 390 -15.15 -5.31 -11.87
C VAL A 390 -15.11 -6.76 -11.41
N ASP A 391 -13.98 -7.23 -10.86
CA ASP A 391 -13.92 -8.57 -10.29
C ASP A 391 -14.74 -8.68 -9.01
N VAL A 392 -14.72 -7.67 -8.14
CA VAL A 392 -15.59 -7.66 -6.96
C VAL A 392 -17.06 -7.72 -7.37
N LEU A 393 -17.46 -6.98 -8.41
CA LEU A 393 -18.81 -7.02 -8.96
C LEU A 393 -19.20 -8.44 -9.46
N ARG A 394 -18.24 -9.25 -9.88
CA ARG A 394 -18.44 -10.63 -10.33
C ARG A 394 -18.41 -11.63 -9.16
N VAL A 395 -17.40 -11.54 -8.29
CA VAL A 395 -17.09 -12.49 -7.22
C VAL A 395 -18.04 -12.34 -6.03
N ARG A 396 -18.44 -11.11 -5.68
CA ARG A 396 -19.37 -10.82 -4.58
C ARG A 396 -18.88 -11.23 -3.20
N ARG A 397 -17.58 -11.21 -3.00
CA ARG A 397 -16.96 -11.60 -1.73
C ARG A 397 -15.62 -10.89 -1.58
N GLY A 398 -15.29 -10.34 -0.42
CA GLY A 398 -14.01 -9.66 -0.17
C GLY A 398 -14.01 -8.85 1.12
N ASP A 399 -12.93 -8.12 1.40
CA ASP A 399 -12.77 -7.37 2.64
C ASP A 399 -13.08 -5.87 2.46
N CYS A 400 -12.62 -5.05 3.40
CA CYS A 400 -12.82 -3.60 3.35
C CYS A 400 -12.33 -2.95 2.05
N ASN A 401 -11.28 -3.48 1.42
CA ASN A 401 -10.77 -3.03 0.13
C ASN A 401 -11.78 -3.33 -0.96
N GLU A 402 -12.22 -4.58 -1.12
CA GLU A 402 -13.16 -4.95 -2.17
C GLU A 402 -14.49 -4.17 -2.07
N HIS A 403 -15.03 -4.00 -0.85
CA HIS A 403 -16.24 -3.21 -0.63
C HIS A 403 -16.05 -1.75 -1.05
N THR A 404 -14.94 -1.14 -0.62
CA THR A 404 -14.63 0.28 -0.85
C THR A 404 -14.32 0.57 -2.31
N PHE A 405 -13.53 -0.27 -2.99
CA PHE A 405 -13.20 -0.10 -4.40
C PHE A 405 -14.43 -0.29 -5.30
N LEU A 406 -15.27 -1.31 -5.03
CA LEU A 406 -16.51 -1.50 -5.78
C LEU A 406 -17.48 -0.32 -5.56
N PHE A 407 -17.69 0.09 -4.31
CA PHE A 407 -18.55 1.24 -4.01
C PHE A 407 -18.06 2.50 -4.74
N THR A 408 -16.76 2.79 -4.66
CA THR A 408 -16.16 3.96 -5.30
C THR A 408 -16.36 3.93 -6.82
N ALA A 409 -16.15 2.78 -7.47
CA ALA A 409 -16.38 2.63 -8.90
C ALA A 409 -17.86 2.85 -9.28
N LEU A 410 -18.80 2.31 -8.48
CA LEU A 410 -20.23 2.50 -8.70
C LEU A 410 -20.65 3.97 -8.52
N ALA A 411 -20.17 4.64 -7.47
CA ALA A 411 -20.45 6.05 -7.22
C ALA A 411 -19.93 6.94 -8.36
N ARG A 412 -18.68 6.73 -8.79
CA ARG A 412 -18.08 7.45 -9.91
C ARG A 412 -18.82 7.21 -11.23
N ALA A 413 -19.29 5.99 -11.48
CA ALA A 413 -20.05 5.64 -12.70
C ALA A 413 -21.41 6.35 -12.81
N VAL A 414 -21.91 6.93 -11.70
CA VAL A 414 -23.12 7.75 -11.65
C VAL A 414 -22.81 9.23 -11.37
N ALA A 415 -21.56 9.64 -11.62
CA ALA A 415 -21.01 10.99 -11.51
C ALA A 415 -20.99 11.58 -10.09
N ILE A 416 -20.97 10.72 -9.05
CA ILE A 416 -20.76 11.14 -7.67
C ILE A 416 -19.25 11.11 -7.40
N PRO A 417 -18.61 12.25 -7.10
CA PRO A 417 -17.18 12.26 -6.80
C PRO A 417 -16.90 11.45 -5.53
N ALA A 418 -16.02 10.46 -5.65
CA ALA A 418 -15.71 9.53 -4.56
C ALA A 418 -14.21 9.26 -4.49
N LYS A 419 -13.67 9.21 -3.27
CA LYS A 419 -12.28 8.86 -2.98
C LYS A 419 -12.22 7.74 -1.95
N ILE A 420 -11.11 7.01 -1.99
CA ILE A 420 -10.81 5.96 -1.02
C ILE A 420 -10.02 6.58 0.12
N CYS A 421 -10.43 6.30 1.35
CA CYS A 421 -9.75 6.67 2.58
C CYS A 421 -9.12 5.42 3.18
N LEU A 422 -7.87 5.57 3.63
CA LEU A 422 -7.05 4.52 4.21
C LEU A 422 -6.63 4.96 5.61
N GLY A 423 -6.80 4.10 6.60
CA GLY A 423 -6.48 4.47 7.97
C GLY A 423 -6.80 3.38 8.96
N ILE A 424 -7.32 3.77 10.12
CA ILE A 424 -7.64 2.85 11.21
C ILE A 424 -9.05 3.07 11.76
N VAL A 425 -9.67 1.99 12.25
CA VAL A 425 -11.01 2.01 12.85
C VAL A 425 -11.03 1.25 14.17
N TYR A 426 -11.72 1.80 15.17
CA TYR A 426 -11.81 1.18 16.49
C TYR A 426 -12.82 0.02 16.50
N ASN A 427 -12.37 -1.18 16.81
CA ASN A 427 -13.20 -2.35 16.98
C ASN A 427 -12.64 -3.24 18.11
N ASP A 428 -13.49 -3.84 18.93
CA ASP A 428 -13.09 -4.81 19.97
C ASP A 428 -11.87 -4.40 20.83
N GLY A 429 -11.82 -3.14 21.26
CA GLY A 429 -10.76 -2.65 22.15
C GLY A 429 -9.44 -2.27 21.48
N LEU A 430 -9.34 -2.33 20.15
CA LEU A 430 -8.14 -2.00 19.38
C LEU A 430 -8.51 -1.20 18.12
N PHE A 431 -7.51 -0.59 17.49
CA PHE A 431 -7.67 -0.01 16.15
C PHE A 431 -7.17 -0.99 15.09
N TYR A 432 -7.96 -1.26 14.07
CA TYR A 432 -7.59 -2.11 12.94
C TYR A 432 -7.42 -1.26 11.68
N TYR A 433 -6.45 -1.60 10.84
CA TYR A 433 -6.32 -0.99 9.52
C TYR A 433 -7.56 -1.26 8.68
N HIS A 434 -8.05 -0.22 8.01
CA HIS A 434 -9.31 -0.26 7.29
C HIS A 434 -9.28 0.66 6.07
N ALA A 435 -10.04 0.27 5.05
CA ALA A 435 -10.34 1.09 3.89
C ALA A 435 -11.84 1.40 3.86
N TRP A 436 -12.19 2.67 3.66
CA TRP A 436 -13.56 3.14 3.47
C TRP A 436 -13.60 4.23 2.39
N ALA A 437 -14.77 4.77 2.08
CA ALA A 437 -14.91 5.80 1.04
C ALA A 437 -15.25 7.17 1.63
N ALA A 438 -15.02 8.23 0.88
CA ALA A 438 -15.64 9.52 1.11
C ALA A 438 -16.25 10.04 -0.20
N VAL A 439 -17.45 10.59 -0.11
CA VAL A 439 -18.20 11.14 -1.26
C VAL A 439 -18.34 12.65 -1.11
N TYR A 440 -18.31 13.37 -2.23
CA TYR A 440 -18.47 14.82 -2.22
C TYR A 440 -19.95 15.20 -2.45
N ILE A 441 -20.66 15.56 -1.37
CA ILE A 441 -22.09 15.91 -1.40
C ILE A 441 -22.29 17.21 -0.62
N GLY A 442 -23.10 18.13 -1.16
CA GLY A 442 -23.46 19.37 -0.45
C GLY A 442 -22.27 20.31 -0.20
N GLY A 443 -21.22 20.22 -1.01
CA GLY A 443 -20.04 21.08 -0.90
C GLY A 443 -18.98 20.62 0.10
N ARG A 444 -18.98 19.33 0.49
CA ARG A 444 -18.01 18.76 1.42
C ARG A 444 -17.77 17.27 1.15
N TRP A 445 -16.64 16.77 1.59
CA TRP A 445 -16.38 15.34 1.71
C TRP A 445 -17.11 14.77 2.94
N MET A 446 -17.92 13.74 2.70
CA MET A 446 -18.62 12.98 3.72
C MET A 446 -18.08 11.54 3.75
N PRO A 447 -17.56 11.06 4.88
CA PRO A 447 -17.03 9.70 4.97
C PRO A 447 -18.18 8.70 5.05
N VAL A 448 -18.09 7.60 4.31
CA VAL A 448 -19.07 6.53 4.25
C VAL A 448 -18.36 5.18 4.28
N ASP A 449 -19.00 4.15 4.85
CA ASP A 449 -18.40 2.82 4.93
C ASP A 449 -19.33 1.73 4.37
N PRO A 450 -19.11 1.28 3.12
CA PRO A 450 -19.89 0.20 2.53
C PRO A 450 -19.63 -1.18 3.18
N THR A 451 -18.51 -1.35 3.89
CA THR A 451 -18.16 -2.58 4.61
C THR A 451 -18.99 -2.72 5.88
N PHE A 452 -19.21 -1.61 6.60
CA PHE A 452 -20.06 -1.60 7.80
C PHE A 452 -21.51 -1.20 7.53
N GLY A 453 -21.85 -0.83 6.30
CA GLY A 453 -23.19 -0.38 5.94
C GLY A 453 -23.52 0.99 6.55
N GLN A 454 -22.51 1.84 6.75
CA GLN A 454 -22.64 3.14 7.38
C GLN A 454 -22.79 4.24 6.32
N TYR A 455 -23.92 4.96 6.37
CA TYR A 455 -24.19 6.11 5.50
C TYR A 455 -23.33 7.33 5.86
N VAL A 456 -22.93 7.41 7.12
CA VAL A 456 -21.90 8.31 7.64
C VAL A 456 -21.01 7.43 8.51
N ALA A 457 -19.74 7.28 8.14
CA ALA A 457 -18.78 6.52 8.94
C ALA A 457 -18.66 7.15 10.34
N ASP A 458 -18.58 6.36 11.40
CA ASP A 458 -18.48 6.91 12.76
C ASP A 458 -17.12 7.58 13.03
N ALA A 459 -17.04 8.35 14.12
CA ALA A 459 -15.86 9.15 14.46
C ALA A 459 -14.62 8.31 14.82
N THR A 460 -14.73 6.99 14.91
CA THR A 460 -13.57 6.12 15.11
C THR A 460 -12.78 5.85 13.83
N HIS A 461 -13.27 6.30 12.68
CA HIS A 461 -12.53 6.23 11.40
C HIS A 461 -11.49 7.35 11.34
N ILE A 462 -10.24 7.01 11.65
CA ILE A 462 -9.12 7.95 11.62
C ILE A 462 -8.39 7.78 10.29
N LYS A 463 -8.52 8.78 9.41
CA LYS A 463 -7.87 8.80 8.09
C LYS A 463 -6.37 9.06 8.24
N LEU A 464 -5.56 8.24 7.59
CA LEU A 464 -4.12 8.42 7.48
C LEU A 464 -3.72 8.85 6.05
N LEU A 465 -4.34 8.23 5.05
CA LEU A 465 -4.08 8.47 3.63
C LEU A 465 -5.40 8.48 2.84
N ASP A 466 -5.35 9.00 1.63
CA ASP A 466 -6.40 8.83 0.64
C ASP A 466 -5.78 8.55 -0.74
N GLY A 467 -6.44 7.69 -1.52
CA GLY A 467 -5.95 7.24 -2.83
C GLY A 467 -6.18 5.74 -3.07
N GLY A 468 -5.80 5.28 -4.24
CA GLY A 468 -5.96 3.90 -4.69
C GLY A 468 -4.90 2.96 -4.11
N VAL A 469 -4.60 1.90 -4.85
CA VAL A 469 -3.63 0.86 -4.44
C VAL A 469 -2.22 1.45 -4.23
N GLU A 470 -1.84 2.47 -4.99
CA GLU A 470 -0.56 3.16 -4.85
C GLU A 470 -0.37 3.81 -3.47
N SER A 471 -1.48 4.21 -2.83
CA SER A 471 -1.44 4.87 -1.52
C SER A 471 -1.38 3.87 -0.37
N GLN A 472 -1.72 2.60 -0.59
CA GLN A 472 -1.70 1.57 0.46
C GLN A 472 -0.28 1.31 0.99
N ALA A 473 0.75 1.43 0.14
CA ALA A 473 2.15 1.34 0.56
C ALA A 473 2.49 2.29 1.71
N GLY A 474 1.91 3.49 1.71
CA GLY A 474 2.15 4.49 2.75
C GLY A 474 1.72 4.03 4.14
N LEU A 475 0.72 3.14 4.26
CA LEU A 475 0.29 2.59 5.55
C LEU A 475 1.39 1.73 6.18
N MET A 476 2.19 1.03 5.38
CA MET A 476 3.24 0.13 5.89
C MET A 476 4.32 0.87 6.68
N ARG A 477 4.45 2.19 6.47
CA ARG A 477 5.38 3.06 7.23
C ARG A 477 5.03 3.16 8.72
N VAL A 478 3.78 2.86 9.09
CA VAL A 478 3.28 2.99 10.47
C VAL A 478 2.83 1.66 11.09
N VAL A 479 2.71 0.60 10.28
CA VAL A 479 2.35 -0.75 10.77
C VAL A 479 3.38 -1.21 11.82
N GLY A 480 2.87 -1.67 12.96
CA GLY A 480 3.68 -2.15 14.09
C GLY A 480 4.25 -1.07 15.01
N ASN A 481 4.25 0.21 14.60
CA ASN A 481 4.76 1.33 15.39
C ASN A 481 3.68 2.30 15.86
N LEU A 482 2.54 2.38 15.16
CA LEU A 482 1.46 3.30 15.47
C LEU A 482 0.80 2.93 16.80
N HIS A 483 0.49 3.96 17.59
CA HIS A 483 -0.27 3.84 18.84
C HIS A 483 -1.22 5.03 18.98
N ALA A 484 -2.41 4.78 19.53
CA ALA A 484 -3.45 5.78 19.73
C ALA A 484 -3.73 6.02 21.22
N ARG A 485 -4.00 7.26 21.61
CA ARG A 485 -4.49 7.60 22.95
C ARG A 485 -5.76 8.41 22.85
N ILE A 486 -6.85 7.87 23.38
CA ILE A 486 -8.15 8.54 23.40
C ILE A 486 -8.08 9.71 24.40
N ILE A 487 -8.31 10.93 23.91
CA ILE A 487 -8.33 12.14 24.74
C ILE A 487 -9.76 12.47 25.16
N ASP A 488 -10.69 12.43 24.21
CA ASP A 488 -12.10 12.76 24.41
C ASP A 488 -12.94 12.12 23.29
N TYR A 489 -14.20 11.80 23.55
CA TYR A 489 -15.13 11.31 22.52
C TYR A 489 -16.58 11.58 22.91
N SER A 490 -17.48 11.51 21.95
CA SER A 490 -18.93 11.59 22.20
C SER A 490 -19.65 10.57 21.34
N THR A 491 -20.72 9.99 21.90
CA THR A 491 -21.63 9.09 21.20
C THR A 491 -23.01 9.71 21.10
N SER A 492 -23.75 9.34 20.06
CA SER A 492 -25.17 9.68 20.00
C SER A 492 -25.91 8.91 21.09
N VAL A 493 -26.36 9.61 22.15
CA VAL A 493 -27.20 8.97 23.17
C VAL A 493 -28.53 8.60 22.51
N ARG A 494 -28.77 7.30 22.26
CA ARG A 494 -30.15 6.83 22.18
C ARG A 494 -30.77 7.11 23.54
N LEU A 495 -31.63 8.12 23.61
CA LEU A 495 -32.60 8.23 24.69
C LEU A 495 -33.33 6.89 24.70
N ALA A 496 -33.06 6.06 25.72
CA ALA A 496 -33.89 4.91 26.00
C ALA A 496 -35.31 5.45 26.11
N GLU A 497 -36.16 5.09 25.14
CA GLU A 497 -37.59 5.36 25.20
C GLU A 497 -38.12 4.59 26.41
N ASN A 498 -38.11 5.24 27.57
CA ASN A 498 -38.99 4.90 28.67
C ASN A 498 -40.42 5.15 28.17
N ARG A 499 -41.10 4.09 27.76
CA ARG A 499 -42.55 3.93 27.91
C ARG A 499 -42.99 2.47 27.84
#